data_AF-A0A7X2ZQV7-F1
#
_entry.id   AF-A0A7X2ZQV7-F1
#
_cell.length_a   1.000
_cell.length_b   1.000
_cell.length_c   1.000
_cell.angle_alpha   90.00
_cell.angle_beta   90.00
_cell.angle_gamma   90.00
#
_symmetry.space_group_name_H-M   'P 1'
#
loop_
_entity.id
_entity.type
_entity.pdbx_description
1 polymer ?
#
loop_
_entity_poly.entity_id
_entity_poly.type
_entity_poly.pdbx_seq_one_letter_code
_entity_poly.pdbx_strand_id
1 'polypeptide(L)'
;MKPKNSKERRVSFLKFSGLFIVTVSVILGAVYFNFKVPEKENMLLREQASIVEGEIKFQKGFFGEMQGLKRMIDSLDLPGQNASYQNSLISAEIVNLQNEIPVKDSTYLYDMHMSIVQLYVELQTAKGKLNELRDAEGTIKEYKSELEACREDLKHVERELSIERR
;
A
#
# COMPACT_ATOMS: atom_id res chain seq x y z
N MET A 1 6.08 -62.95 -67.17
CA MET A 1 7.45 -63.05 -66.58
C MET A 1 7.47 -62.30 -65.25
N LYS A 2 7.78 -62.95 -64.13
CA LYS A 2 8.00 -62.23 -62.86
C LYS A 2 9.34 -61.48 -62.95
N PRO A 3 9.39 -60.17 -62.67
CA PRO A 3 10.64 -59.42 -62.73
C PRO A 3 11.65 -59.98 -61.72
N LYS A 4 12.87 -60.27 -62.20
CA LYS A 4 13.97 -60.86 -61.41
C LYS A 4 14.37 -59.97 -60.21
N ASN A 5 14.11 -58.65 -60.31
CA ASN A 5 14.32 -57.68 -59.25
C ASN A 5 13.06 -57.36 -58.40
N SER A 6 12.24 -58.36 -58.07
CA SER A 6 11.09 -58.14 -57.18
C SER A 6 11.50 -57.98 -55.70
N LYS A 7 12.58 -58.66 -55.28
CA LYS A 7 13.09 -58.60 -53.90
C LYS A 7 13.74 -57.25 -53.56
N GLU A 8 14.64 -56.73 -54.39
CA GLU A 8 15.29 -55.44 -54.07
C GLU A 8 14.28 -54.29 -54.18
N ARG A 9 13.33 -54.34 -55.12
CA ARG A 9 12.23 -53.37 -55.16
C ARG A 9 11.42 -53.32 -53.86
N ARG A 10 11.11 -54.49 -53.27
CA ARG A 10 10.37 -54.54 -52.00
C ARG A 10 11.19 -53.99 -50.84
N VAL A 11 12.50 -54.28 -50.80
CA VAL A 11 13.42 -53.76 -49.77
C VAL A 11 13.59 -52.24 -49.90
N SER A 12 13.80 -51.73 -51.11
CA SER A 12 13.91 -50.29 -51.36
C SER A 12 12.61 -49.55 -51.06
N PHE A 13 11.46 -50.14 -51.38
CA PHE A 13 10.15 -49.59 -50.99
C PHE A 13 9.98 -49.55 -49.47
N LEU A 14 10.35 -50.61 -48.74
CA LEU A 14 10.26 -50.64 -47.28
C LEU A 14 11.18 -49.59 -46.63
N LYS A 15 12.40 -49.43 -47.15
CA LYS A 15 13.34 -48.39 -46.70
C LYS A 15 12.79 -46.98 -46.96
N PHE A 16 12.20 -46.76 -48.14
CA PHE A 16 11.55 -45.49 -48.47
C PHE A 16 10.35 -45.21 -47.57
N SER A 17 9.46 -46.18 -47.36
CA SER A 17 8.32 -46.03 -46.46
C SER A 17 8.75 -45.79 -45.02
N GLY A 18 9.80 -46.46 -44.55
CA GLY A 18 10.39 -46.22 -43.22
C GLY A 18 10.91 -44.78 -43.09
N LEU A 19 11.71 -44.33 -44.06
CA LEU A 19 12.23 -42.96 -44.08
C LEU A 19 11.10 -41.93 -44.15
N PHE A 20 10.07 -42.18 -44.96
CA PHE A 20 8.90 -41.32 -45.10
C PHE A 20 8.11 -41.19 -43.78
N ILE A 21 7.91 -42.29 -43.06
CA ILE A 21 7.23 -42.24 -41.75
C ILE A 21 8.06 -41.44 -40.75
N VAL A 22 9.40 -41.60 -40.75
CA VAL A 22 10.28 -40.83 -39.87
C VAL A 22 10.21 -39.35 -40.18
N THR A 23 10.31 -38.94 -41.45
CA THR A 23 10.24 -37.51 -41.82
C THR A 23 8.87 -36.91 -41.53
N VAL A 24 7.78 -37.60 -41.85
CA VAL A 24 6.43 -37.13 -41.50
C VAL A 24 6.26 -36.99 -39.99
N SER A 25 6.76 -37.94 -39.20
CA SER A 25 6.69 -37.87 -37.73
C SER A 25 7.48 -36.70 -37.16
N VAL A 26 8.66 -36.41 -37.72
CA VAL A 26 9.48 -35.24 -37.32
C VAL A 26 8.75 -33.94 -37.68
N ILE A 27 8.15 -33.84 -38.87
CA ILE A 27 7.38 -32.66 -39.27
C ILE A 27 6.16 -32.46 -38.36
N LEU A 28 5.40 -33.51 -38.09
CA LEU A 28 4.24 -33.45 -37.18
C LEU A 28 4.67 -33.07 -35.76
N GLY A 29 5.78 -33.61 -35.26
CA GLY A 29 6.35 -33.24 -33.97
C GLY A 29 6.75 -31.76 -33.93
N ALA A 30 7.44 -31.26 -34.96
CA ALA A 30 7.83 -29.86 -35.06
C ALA A 30 6.62 -28.92 -35.09
N VAL A 31 5.59 -29.26 -35.88
CA VAL A 31 4.33 -28.50 -35.92
C VAL A 31 3.63 -28.53 -34.56
N TYR A 32 3.53 -29.70 -33.92
CA TYR A 32 2.92 -29.83 -32.60
C TYR A 32 3.61 -28.97 -31.55
N PHE A 33 4.94 -29.02 -31.46
CA PHE A 33 5.69 -28.18 -30.51
C PHE A 33 5.59 -26.69 -30.83
N ASN A 34 5.56 -26.32 -32.12
CA ASN A 34 5.39 -24.93 -32.55
C ASN A 34 4.05 -24.35 -32.08
N PHE A 35 2.97 -25.14 -32.00
CA PHE A 35 1.68 -24.65 -31.47
C PHE A 35 1.55 -24.81 -29.95
N LYS A 36 2.06 -25.91 -29.37
CA LYS A 36 1.86 -26.20 -27.95
C LYS A 36 2.68 -25.33 -27.01
N VAL A 37 3.89 -24.94 -27.42
CA VAL A 37 4.77 -24.09 -26.61
C VAL A 37 4.16 -22.68 -26.44
N PRO A 38 3.74 -21.97 -27.51
CA PRO A 38 3.08 -20.67 -27.37
C PRO A 38 1.78 -20.71 -26.55
N GLU A 39 1.02 -21.81 -26.61
CA GLU A 39 -0.19 -21.95 -25.80
C GLU A 39 0.13 -21.96 -24.30
N LYS A 40 1.14 -22.75 -23.89
CA LYS A 40 1.57 -22.79 -22.49
C LYS A 40 2.19 -21.47 -22.04
N GLU A 41 3.02 -20.85 -22.87
CA GLU A 41 3.60 -19.54 -22.57
C GLU A 41 2.51 -18.47 -22.40
N ASN A 42 1.53 -18.43 -23.31
CA ASN A 42 0.40 -17.50 -23.19
C ASN A 42 -0.44 -17.75 -21.93
N MET A 43 -0.65 -19.01 -21.54
CA MET A 43 -1.35 -19.33 -20.29
C MET A 43 -0.57 -18.79 -19.07
N LEU A 44 0.73 -19.04 -19.00
CA LEU A 44 1.58 -18.55 -17.91
C LEU A 44 1.65 -17.03 -17.87
N LEU A 45 1.76 -16.38 -19.03
CA LEU A 45 1.76 -14.92 -19.14
C LEU A 45 0.43 -14.31 -18.67
N ARG A 46 -0.71 -14.95 -19.00
CA ARG A 46 -2.02 -14.51 -18.52
C ARG A 46 -2.17 -14.68 -17.01
N GLU A 47 -1.66 -15.77 -16.46
CA GLU A 47 -1.65 -16.00 -15.02
C GLU A 47 -0.82 -14.95 -14.28
N GLN A 48 0.41 -14.67 -14.76
CA GLN A 48 1.26 -13.62 -14.22
C GLN A 48 0.61 -12.23 -14.34
N ALA A 49 0.01 -11.92 -15.50
CA ALA A 49 -0.71 -10.67 -15.70
C ALA A 49 -1.86 -10.51 -14.70
N SER A 50 -2.62 -11.58 -14.44
CA SER A 50 -3.71 -11.56 -13.46
C SER A 50 -3.21 -11.30 -12.03
N ILE A 51 -2.06 -11.85 -11.65
CA ILE A 51 -1.46 -11.60 -10.33
C ILE A 51 -1.04 -10.13 -10.22
N VAL A 52 -0.36 -9.61 -11.24
CA VAL A 52 0.08 -8.20 -11.28
C VAL A 52 -1.10 -7.23 -11.29
N GLU A 53 -2.16 -7.52 -12.04
CA GLU A 53 -3.39 -6.72 -12.03
C GLU A 53 -4.05 -6.70 -10.65
N GLY A 54 -4.07 -7.85 -9.96
CA GLY A 54 -4.55 -7.95 -8.58
C GLY A 54 -3.74 -7.06 -7.64
N GLU A 55 -2.41 -7.13 -7.74
CA GLU A 55 -1.48 -6.32 -6.94
C GLU A 55 -1.67 -4.81 -7.21
N ILE A 56 -1.75 -4.39 -8.48
CA ILE A 56 -2.00 -2.99 -8.84
C ILE A 56 -3.33 -2.50 -8.28
N LYS A 57 -4.37 -3.33 -8.33
CA LYS A 57 -5.69 -2.98 -7.80
C LYS A 57 -5.64 -2.81 -6.28
N PHE A 58 -4.98 -3.72 -5.57
CA PHE A 58 -4.74 -3.62 -4.14
C PHE A 58 -3.99 -2.32 -3.80
N GLN A 59 -2.84 -2.08 -4.44
CA GLN A 59 -2.02 -0.89 -4.20
C GLN A 59 -2.78 0.41 -4.45
N LYS A 60 -3.63 0.47 -5.48
CA LYS A 60 -4.49 1.64 -5.74
C LYS A 60 -5.52 1.86 -4.64
N GLY A 61 -6.15 0.79 -4.15
CA GLY A 61 -7.12 0.85 -3.04
C GLY A 61 -6.45 1.32 -1.76
N PHE A 62 -5.38 0.63 -1.37
CA PHE A 62 -4.57 0.94 -0.19
C PHE A 62 -4.09 2.40 -0.19
N PHE A 63 -3.58 2.88 -1.34
CA PHE A 63 -3.16 4.28 -1.48
C PHE A 63 -4.33 5.28 -1.37
N GLY A 64 -5.52 4.91 -1.84
CA GLY A 64 -6.73 5.71 -1.69
C GLY A 64 -7.11 5.91 -0.22
N GLU A 65 -7.14 4.83 0.55
CA GLU A 65 -7.42 4.86 1.98
C GLU A 65 -6.37 5.64 2.76
N MET A 66 -5.08 5.44 2.43
CA MET A 66 -3.98 6.25 2.96
C MET A 66 -4.17 7.77 2.76
N GLN A 67 -4.63 8.18 1.57
CA GLN A 67 -4.92 9.60 1.31
C GLN A 67 -6.12 10.10 2.12
N GLY A 68 -7.16 9.29 2.28
CA GLY A 68 -8.30 9.60 3.14
C GLY A 68 -7.87 9.83 4.58
N LEU A 69 -7.10 8.88 5.12
CA LEU A 69 -6.57 8.92 6.47
C LEU A 69 -5.67 10.14 6.72
N LYS A 70 -4.80 10.47 5.76
CA LYS A 70 -3.99 11.69 5.81
C LYS A 70 -4.86 12.94 5.95
N ARG A 71 -5.93 13.06 5.15
CA ARG A 71 -6.84 14.22 5.22
C ARG A 71 -7.56 14.31 6.56
N MET A 72 -7.96 13.17 7.13
CA MET A 72 -8.58 13.12 8.45
C MET A 72 -7.61 13.60 9.54
N ILE A 73 -6.36 13.13 9.53
CA ILE A 73 -5.35 13.58 10.50
C ILE A 73 -5.00 15.05 10.30
N ASP A 74 -4.88 15.51 9.05
CA ASP A 74 -4.65 16.92 8.74
C ASP A 74 -5.78 17.80 9.30
N SER A 75 -7.03 17.30 9.33
CA SER A 75 -8.20 18.03 9.85
C SER A 75 -8.31 18.10 11.38
N LEU A 76 -7.45 17.41 12.14
CA LEU A 76 -7.50 17.39 13.61
C LEU A 76 -7.22 18.76 14.25
N ASP A 77 -6.66 19.73 13.54
CA ASP A 77 -6.36 21.07 14.04
C ASP A 77 -7.51 22.08 13.88
N LEU A 78 -8.61 21.67 13.22
CA LEU A 78 -9.75 22.54 12.96
C LEU A 78 -10.51 22.89 14.25
N PRO A 79 -10.65 24.19 14.59
CA PRO A 79 -11.37 24.61 15.77
C PRO A 79 -12.86 24.29 15.68
N GLY A 80 -13.48 23.91 16.80
CA GLY A 80 -14.92 23.60 16.90
C GLY A 80 -15.30 22.14 16.64
N GLN A 81 -14.34 21.26 16.36
CA GLN A 81 -14.59 19.82 16.23
C GLN A 81 -14.30 19.07 17.55
N ASN A 82 -15.06 18.00 17.80
CA ASN A 82 -14.78 17.12 18.93
C ASN A 82 -13.55 16.25 18.61
N ALA A 83 -12.39 16.63 19.16
CA ALA A 83 -11.12 15.94 18.93
C ALA A 83 -11.15 14.46 19.35
N SER A 84 -11.89 14.11 20.41
CA SER A 84 -12.04 12.73 20.87
C SER A 84 -12.82 11.87 19.87
N TYR A 85 -13.90 12.42 19.32
CA TYR A 85 -14.68 11.75 18.28
C TYR A 85 -13.85 11.56 17.00
N GLN A 86 -13.15 12.61 16.54
CA GLN A 86 -12.30 12.51 15.35
C GLN A 86 -11.16 11.51 15.53
N ASN A 87 -10.52 11.48 16.71
CA ASN A 87 -9.52 10.48 17.02
C ASN A 87 -10.07 9.06 16.96
N SER A 88 -11.28 8.84 17.45
CA SER A 88 -11.92 7.51 17.40
C SER A 88 -12.18 7.06 15.95
N LEU A 89 -12.63 7.97 15.10
CA LEU A 89 -12.82 7.69 13.67
C LEU A 89 -11.51 7.37 12.96
N ILE A 90 -10.47 8.17 13.19
CA ILE A 90 -9.14 7.95 12.61
C ILE A 90 -8.58 6.59 13.05
N SER A 91 -8.70 6.25 14.33
CA SER A 91 -8.23 4.96 14.83
C SER A 91 -9.00 3.78 14.24
N ALA A 92 -10.31 3.92 14.02
CA ALA A 92 -11.09 2.89 13.31
C ALA A 92 -10.61 2.73 11.87
N GLU A 93 -10.32 3.82 11.17
CA GLU A 93 -9.85 3.77 9.79
C GLU A 93 -8.42 3.21 9.65
N ILE A 94 -7.54 3.47 10.62
CA ILE A 94 -6.23 2.79 10.71
C ILE A 94 -6.40 1.28 10.82
N VAL A 95 -7.35 0.82 11.65
CA VAL A 95 -7.62 -0.61 11.81
C VAL A 95 -8.19 -1.20 10.52
N ASN A 96 -9.06 -0.49 9.81
CA ASN A 96 -9.54 -0.91 8.49
C ASN A 96 -8.38 -1.07 7.50
N LEU A 97 -7.52 -0.06 7.39
CA LEU A 97 -6.33 -0.09 6.53
C LEU A 97 -5.42 -1.29 6.85
N GLN A 98 -5.24 -1.60 8.14
CA GLN A 98 -4.48 -2.78 8.57
C GLN A 98 -5.13 -4.08 8.12
N ASN A 99 -6.46 -4.18 8.21
CA ASN A 99 -7.21 -5.40 7.84
C ASN A 99 -7.25 -5.64 6.32
N GLU A 100 -7.03 -4.61 5.50
CA GLU A 100 -6.92 -4.77 4.05
C GLU A 100 -5.61 -5.42 3.62
N ILE A 101 -4.57 -5.35 4.45
CA ILE A 101 -3.26 -5.94 4.14
C ILE A 101 -3.44 -7.46 4.06
N PRO A 102 -3.05 -8.09 2.93
CA PRO A 102 -3.10 -9.54 2.78
C PRO A 102 -2.35 -10.25 3.91
N VAL A 103 -2.81 -11.45 4.27
CA VAL A 103 -2.22 -12.25 5.35
C VAL A 103 -0.74 -12.48 5.09
N LYS A 104 0.08 -12.31 6.13
CA LYS A 104 1.55 -12.39 6.11
C LYS A 104 2.07 -13.44 5.12
N ASP A 105 2.55 -12.95 3.99
CA ASP A 105 3.36 -13.67 3.03
C ASP A 105 4.85 -13.48 3.37
N SER A 106 5.73 -14.32 2.83
CA SER A 106 7.18 -14.26 3.08
C SER A 106 7.87 -13.06 2.41
N THR A 107 7.09 -12.08 1.95
CA THR A 107 7.52 -10.96 1.12
C THR A 107 7.73 -9.71 1.98
N TYR A 108 8.70 -8.88 1.61
CA TYR A 108 8.95 -7.58 2.26
C TYR A 108 7.75 -6.60 2.16
N LEU A 109 6.80 -6.85 1.26
CA LEU A 109 5.64 -6.00 1.01
C LEU A 109 4.71 -5.94 2.23
N TYR A 110 4.46 -7.07 2.90
CA TYR A 110 3.65 -7.09 4.12
C TYR A 110 4.24 -6.17 5.20
N ASP A 111 5.54 -6.32 5.48
CA ASP A 111 6.23 -5.51 6.49
C ASP A 111 6.26 -4.02 6.10
N MET A 112 6.38 -3.72 4.80
CA MET A 112 6.27 -2.35 4.29
C MET A 112 4.89 -1.75 4.56
N HIS A 113 3.80 -2.47 4.22
CA HIS A 113 2.44 -1.98 4.47
C HIS A 113 2.15 -1.80 5.97
N MET A 114 2.59 -2.75 6.80
CA MET A 114 2.48 -2.64 8.26
C MET A 114 3.27 -1.45 8.81
N SER A 115 4.46 -1.18 8.28
CA SER A 115 5.25 0.00 8.67
C SER A 115 4.53 1.30 8.32
N ILE A 116 3.82 1.34 7.19
CA ILE A 116 3.00 2.50 6.80
C ILE A 116 1.83 2.69 7.77
N VAL A 117 1.11 1.62 8.13
CA VAL A 117 0.03 1.67 9.13
C VAL A 117 0.56 2.21 10.46
N GLN A 118 1.72 1.72 10.91
CA GLN A 118 2.37 2.19 12.13
C GLN A 118 2.71 3.68 12.08
N LEU A 119 3.21 4.18 10.94
CA LEU A 119 3.47 5.61 10.74
C LEU A 119 2.21 6.47 10.90
N TYR A 120 1.04 5.99 10.48
CA TYR A 120 -0.21 6.71 10.68
C TYR A 120 -0.65 6.77 12.14
N VAL A 121 -0.43 5.70 12.91
CA VAL A 121 -0.64 5.70 14.38
C VAL A 121 0.25 6.74 15.06
N GLU A 122 1.52 6.78 14.67
CA GLU A 122 2.48 7.75 15.18
C GLU A 122 2.11 9.19 14.80
N LEU A 123 1.67 9.40 13.56
CA LEU A 123 1.22 10.70 13.06
C LEU A 123 -0.02 11.20 13.83
N GLN A 124 -1.02 10.34 14.02
CA GLN A 124 -2.21 10.65 14.81
C GLN A 124 -1.82 11.08 16.24
N THR A 125 -0.97 10.28 16.89
CA THR A 125 -0.49 10.55 18.25
C THR A 125 0.28 11.87 18.33
N ALA A 126 1.19 12.11 17.39
CA ALA A 126 1.99 13.33 17.33
C ALA A 126 1.12 14.58 17.12
N LYS A 127 0.14 14.50 16.21
CA LYS A 127 -0.81 15.60 15.95
C LYS A 127 -1.68 15.89 17.18
N GLY A 128 -2.15 14.85 17.88
CA GLY A 128 -2.88 14.99 19.15
C GLY A 128 -2.08 15.77 20.20
N LYS A 129 -0.83 15.34 20.45
CA LYS A 129 0.09 16.04 21.38
C LYS A 129 0.36 17.49 20.97
N LEU A 130 0.49 17.75 19.67
CA LEU A 130 0.76 19.10 19.16
C LEU A 130 -0.42 20.04 19.45
N ASN A 131 -1.65 19.55 19.34
CA ASN A 131 -2.84 20.32 19.72
C ASN A 131 -2.88 20.62 21.23
N GLU A 132 -2.62 19.62 22.08
CA GLU A 132 -2.56 19.81 23.55
C GLU A 132 -1.51 20.86 23.95
N LEU A 133 -0.33 20.82 23.31
CA LEU A 133 0.73 21.80 23.55
C LEU A 133 0.35 23.22 23.10
N ARG A 134 -0.34 23.35 21.97
CA ARG A 134 -0.84 24.65 21.46
C ARG A 134 -1.84 25.27 22.44
N ASP A 135 -2.74 24.46 22.99
CA ASP A 135 -3.72 24.94 23.96
C ASP A 135 -3.03 25.39 25.25
N ALA A 136 -2.03 24.64 25.72
CA ALA A 136 -1.22 25.02 26.88
C ALA A 136 -0.43 26.33 26.67
N GLU A 137 0.13 26.55 25.48
CA GLU A 137 0.80 27.81 25.14
C GLU A 137 -0.16 29.01 25.20
N GLY A 138 -1.39 28.83 24.73
CA GLY A 138 -2.46 29.82 24.84
C GLY A 138 -2.73 30.21 26.29
N THR A 139 -2.95 29.23 27.16
CA THR A 139 -3.17 29.46 28.60
C THR A 139 -1.98 30.13 29.28
N ILE A 140 -0.74 29.74 28.94
CA ILE A 140 0.46 30.38 29.48
C ILE A 140 0.51 31.87 29.10
N LYS A 141 0.12 32.21 27.87
CA LYS A 141 0.09 33.60 27.39
C LYS A 141 -0.95 34.42 28.15
N GLU A 142 -2.12 33.84 28.40
CA GLU A 142 -3.19 34.47 29.19
C GLU A 142 -2.74 34.73 30.63
N TYR A 143 -2.21 33.72 31.33
CA TYR A 143 -1.69 33.88 32.70
C TYR A 143 -0.54 34.87 32.80
N LYS A 144 0.33 34.97 31.79
CA LYS A 144 1.37 36.01 31.76
C LYS A 144 0.78 37.41 31.71
N SER A 145 -0.25 37.61 30.88
CA SER A 145 -0.94 38.90 30.76
C SER A 145 -1.65 39.28 32.06
N GLU A 146 -2.35 38.34 32.69
CA GLU A 146 -3.03 38.58 33.97
C GLU A 146 -2.04 38.88 35.10
N LEU A 147 -0.89 38.18 35.12
CA LEU A 147 0.15 38.41 36.12
C LEU A 147 0.82 39.78 35.95
N GLU A 148 1.02 40.24 34.71
CA GLU A 148 1.48 41.60 34.44
C GLU A 148 0.45 42.66 34.89
N ALA A 149 -0.83 42.49 34.56
CA ALA A 149 -1.89 43.38 35.00
C ALA A 149 -1.97 43.45 36.54
N CYS A 150 -1.96 42.31 37.22
CA CYS A 150 -1.97 42.24 38.68
C CYS A 150 -0.74 42.93 39.31
N ARG A 151 0.44 42.82 38.68
CA ARG A 151 1.64 43.54 39.12
C ARG A 151 1.52 45.05 38.94
N GLU A 152 0.89 45.51 37.87
CA GLU A 152 0.63 46.94 37.67
C GLU A 152 -0.37 47.48 38.69
N ASP A 153 -1.45 46.74 38.95
CA ASP A 153 -2.45 47.09 39.97
C ASP A 153 -1.83 47.15 41.36
N LEU A 154 -0.99 46.17 41.73
CA LEU A 154 -0.25 46.18 43.00
C LEU A 154 0.62 47.44 43.14
N LYS A 155 1.37 47.80 42.10
CA LYS A 155 2.16 49.04 42.08
C LYS A 155 1.28 50.29 42.18
N HIS A 156 0.06 50.25 41.66
CA HIS A 156 -0.88 51.35 41.79
C HIS A 156 -1.37 51.47 43.23
N VAL A 157 -1.84 50.38 43.82
CA VAL A 157 -2.33 50.33 45.20
C VAL A 157 -1.22 50.69 46.20
N GLU A 158 0.00 50.20 46.03
CA GLU A 158 1.14 50.58 46.88
C GLU A 158 1.43 52.08 46.82
N ARG A 159 1.33 52.69 45.64
CA ARG A 159 1.50 54.14 45.46
C ARG A 159 0.40 54.91 46.19
N GLU A 160 -0.87 54.53 46.02
CA GLU A 160 -1.99 55.16 46.73
C GLU A 160 -1.84 55.05 48.25
N LEU A 161 -1.49 53.86 48.74
CA LEU A 161 -1.34 53.60 50.17
C LEU A 161 -0.16 54.37 50.77
N SER A 162 0.89 54.63 49.98
CA SER A 162 2.00 55.49 50.39
C SER A 162 1.63 56.99 50.47
N ILE A 163 0.65 57.43 49.68
CA ILE A 163 0.13 58.80 49.70
C ILE A 163 -0.76 58.99 50.94
N GLU A 164 -1.65 58.04 51.22
CA GLU A 164 -2.54 58.06 52.40
C GLU A 164 -1.81 57.95 53.75
N ARG A 165 -0.58 57.42 53.76
CA ARG A 165 0.27 57.33 54.97
C ARG A 165 1.07 58.61 55.27
N ARG A 166 1.00 59.63 54.43
CA ARG A 166 1.71 60.91 54.59
C ARG A 166 0.78 62.01 55.09
#